data_AF-A0A231V2M3-F1
#
_entry.id   AF-A0A231V2M3-F1
#
_cell.length_a   1.000
_cell.length_b   1.000
_cell.length_c   1.000
_cell.angle_alpha   90.00
_cell.angle_beta   90.00
_cell.angle_gamma   90.00
#
_symmetry.space_group_name_H-M   'P 1'
#
loop_
_entity.id
_entity.type
_entity.pdbx_description
1 polymer ?
#
loop_
_entity_poly.entity_id
_entity_poly.type
_entity_poly.pdbx_seq_one_letter_code
_entity_poly.pdbx_strand_id
1 'polypeptide(L)'
;MSQTTSPISGVASRYASSLFELAQNEGAADQVEKDLAGLGELISESDDLSRLIKSPVFAADEQEKALLAIAEKGGLAPLTKNFLRVVAANRRLFVLPGMIEAYKAIAADARGEVTAKVVAAHDLTEAQRAELSETLKGVAGKDVAIELSVDPSLLGGLIVQIGSRQIDTSLKTKLNSMKLALKEVG
;
A
#
# COMPACT_ATOMS: atom_id res chain seq x y z
N MET A 1 -12.68 -20.21 -2.89
CA MET A 1 -11.92 -19.09 -3.45
C MET A 1 -12.85 -17.89 -3.54
N SER A 2 -13.03 -17.16 -2.44
CA SER A 2 -13.93 -15.99 -2.42
C SER A 2 -13.08 -14.75 -2.56
N GLN A 3 -12.88 -14.29 -3.79
CA GLN A 3 -12.43 -12.94 -4.06
C GLN A 3 -13.56 -12.01 -3.61
N THR A 4 -13.47 -11.50 -2.38
CA THR A 4 -14.30 -10.36 -1.95
C THR A 4 -13.75 -9.12 -2.67
N THR A 5 -13.97 -9.03 -3.99
CA THR A 5 -13.73 -7.80 -4.74
C THR A 5 -14.88 -6.86 -4.40
N SER A 6 -14.75 -6.13 -3.29
CA SER A 6 -15.65 -5.02 -2.99
C SER A 6 -15.72 -4.11 -4.23
N PRO A 7 -16.90 -3.62 -4.66
CA PRO A 7 -17.03 -2.78 -5.86
C PRO A 7 -16.12 -1.53 -5.82
N ILE A 8 -15.72 -1.12 -4.61
CA ILE A 8 -14.76 -0.05 -4.32
C ILE A 8 -13.35 -0.35 -4.88
N SER A 9 -12.90 -1.62 -4.83
CA SER A 9 -11.59 -2.05 -5.36
C SER A 9 -11.53 -1.95 -6.89
N GLY A 10 -12.62 -2.30 -7.59
CA GLY A 10 -12.66 -2.22 -9.06
C GLY A 10 -12.61 -0.78 -9.59
N VAL A 11 -13.21 0.17 -8.88
CA VAL A 11 -13.12 1.60 -9.23
C VAL A 11 -11.73 2.12 -8.94
N ALA A 12 -11.17 1.81 -7.77
CA ALA A 12 -9.82 2.22 -7.38
C ALA A 12 -8.77 1.79 -8.42
N SER A 13 -8.81 0.52 -8.82
CA SER A 13 -7.89 -0.06 -9.79
C SER A 13 -7.97 0.61 -11.15
N ARG A 14 -9.18 0.93 -11.67
CA ARG A 14 -9.34 1.62 -12.96
C ARG A 14 -8.71 3.01 -12.95
N TYR A 15 -8.95 3.81 -11.91
CA TYR A 15 -8.35 5.14 -11.79
C TYR A 15 -6.83 5.06 -11.68
N ALA A 16 -6.33 4.11 -10.89
CA ALA A 16 -4.90 3.89 -10.72
C ALA A 16 -4.23 3.48 -12.04
N SER A 17 -4.83 2.55 -12.80
CA SER A 17 -4.32 2.14 -14.12
C SER A 17 -4.28 3.31 -15.10
N SER A 18 -5.34 4.11 -15.20
CA SER A 18 -5.36 5.26 -16.11
C SER A 18 -4.35 6.34 -15.71
N LEU A 19 -4.17 6.58 -14.40
CA LEU A 19 -3.15 7.51 -13.91
C LEU A 19 -1.75 6.99 -14.23
N PHE A 20 -1.50 5.69 -14.04
CA PHE A 20 -0.21 5.06 -14.29
C PHE A 20 0.16 5.05 -15.77
N GLU A 21 -0.79 4.75 -16.65
CA GLU A 21 -0.59 4.86 -18.10
C GLU A 21 -0.22 6.29 -18.51
N LEU A 22 -0.94 7.29 -17.99
CA LEU A 22 -0.64 8.70 -18.26
C LEU A 22 0.72 9.12 -17.70
N ALA A 23 1.04 8.73 -16.47
CA ALA A 23 2.29 9.05 -15.82
C ALA A 23 3.49 8.36 -16.49
N GLN A 24 3.33 7.14 -17.01
CA GLN A 24 4.34 6.49 -17.85
C GLN A 24 4.57 7.24 -19.16
N ASN A 25 3.51 7.65 -19.85
CA ASN A 25 3.62 8.40 -21.11
C ASN A 25 4.34 9.74 -20.92
N GLU A 26 4.16 10.38 -19.77
CA GLU A 26 4.83 11.64 -19.41
C GLU A 26 6.20 11.44 -18.73
N GLY A 27 6.63 10.19 -18.48
CA GLY A 27 7.87 9.90 -17.76
C GLY A 27 7.87 10.36 -16.29
N ALA A 28 6.69 10.58 -15.71
CA ALA A 28 6.48 11.10 -14.36
C ALA A 28 5.99 10.02 -13.37
N ALA A 29 6.02 8.74 -13.75
CA ALA A 29 5.47 7.64 -12.94
C ALA A 29 6.06 7.58 -11.52
N ASP A 30 7.38 7.70 -11.37
CA ASP A 30 8.06 7.68 -10.06
C ASP A 30 7.77 8.94 -9.23
N GLN A 31 7.60 10.10 -9.89
CA GLN A 31 7.25 11.34 -9.20
C GLN A 31 5.82 11.28 -8.65
N VAL A 32 4.87 10.80 -9.46
CA VAL A 32 3.48 10.60 -9.04
C VAL A 32 3.41 9.56 -7.91
N GLU A 33 4.21 8.50 -7.95
CA GLU A 33 4.27 7.51 -6.86
C GLU A 33 4.67 8.15 -5.53
N LYS A 34 5.73 8.98 -5.53
CA LYS A 34 6.20 9.70 -4.34
C LYS A 34 5.15 10.68 -3.82
N ASP A 35 4.53 11.43 -4.72
CA ASP A 35 3.47 12.38 -4.38
C ASP A 35 2.27 11.67 -3.73
N LEU A 36 1.84 10.54 -4.31
CA LEU A 36 0.73 9.74 -3.79
C LEU A 36 1.08 9.05 -2.46
N ALA A 37 2.33 8.61 -2.28
CA ALA A 37 2.80 8.05 -1.02
C ALA A 37 2.74 9.10 0.10
N GLY A 38 3.30 10.30 -0.13
CA GLY A 38 3.24 11.39 0.85
C GLY A 38 1.80 11.84 1.14
N LEU A 39 0.94 11.86 0.13
CA LEU A 39 -0.49 12.13 0.36
C LEU A 39 -1.16 11.04 1.19
N GLY A 40 -0.84 9.77 0.95
CA GLY A 40 -1.34 8.63 1.72
C GLY A 40 -0.93 8.69 3.20
N GLU A 41 0.32 9.09 3.46
CA GLU A 41 0.83 9.32 4.82
C GLU A 41 0.06 10.45 5.51
N LEU A 42 -0.09 11.60 4.87
CA LEU A 42 -0.86 12.73 5.42
C LEU A 42 -2.32 12.37 5.74
N ILE A 43 -2.97 11.57 4.89
CA ILE A 43 -4.33 11.07 5.11
C ILE A 43 -4.40 10.11 6.30
N SER A 44 -3.33 9.35 6.53
CA SER A 44 -3.25 8.37 7.62
C SER A 44 -2.89 9.02 8.95
N GLU A 45 -2.09 10.09 8.94
CA GLU A 45 -1.70 10.84 10.13
C GLU A 45 -2.81 11.81 10.62
N SER A 46 -3.62 12.34 9.70
CA SER A 46 -4.67 13.30 10.03
C SER A 46 -6.06 12.69 9.96
N ASP A 47 -6.64 12.41 11.13
CA ASP A 47 -8.03 11.96 11.27
C ASP A 47 -9.04 12.94 10.64
N ASP A 48 -8.78 14.24 10.75
CA ASP A 48 -9.63 15.28 10.18
C ASP A 48 -9.60 15.25 8.64
N LEU A 49 -8.43 15.02 8.04
CA LEU A 49 -8.31 14.85 6.59
C LEU A 49 -8.99 13.55 6.12
N SER A 50 -8.81 12.46 6.85
CA SER A 50 -9.48 11.18 6.58
C SER A 50 -11.01 11.33 6.63
N ARG A 51 -11.53 12.08 7.61
CA ARG A 51 -12.96 12.40 7.71
C ARG A 51 -13.43 13.31 6.58
N LEU A 52 -12.67 14.33 6.23
CA LEU A 52 -13.01 15.24 5.13
C LEU A 52 -13.15 14.49 3.80
N ILE A 53 -12.27 13.54 3.53
CA ILE A 53 -12.25 12.74 2.30
C ILE A 53 -13.38 11.69 2.25
N LYS A 54 -13.74 11.10 3.40
CA LYS A 54 -14.76 10.05 3.50
C LYS A 54 -16.17 10.60 3.72
N SER A 55 -16.30 11.80 4.25
CA SER A 55 -17.59 12.38 4.61
C SER A 55 -18.34 12.86 3.35
N PRO A 56 -19.56 12.35 3.08
CA PRO A 56 -20.39 12.82 1.98
C PRO A 56 -21.07 14.17 2.27
N VAL A 57 -20.87 14.73 3.47
CA VAL A 57 -21.53 15.97 3.93
C VAL A 57 -20.88 17.21 3.33
N PHE A 58 -19.57 17.15 3.03
CA PHE A 58 -18.86 18.26 2.40
C PHE A 58 -19.17 18.31 0.90
N ALA A 59 -19.32 19.52 0.36
CA ALA A 59 -19.46 19.71 -1.07
C ALA A 59 -18.18 19.27 -1.80
N ALA A 60 -18.32 18.68 -2.99
CA ALA A 60 -17.18 18.24 -3.80
C ALA A 60 -16.16 19.37 -4.04
N ASP A 61 -16.66 20.60 -4.25
CA ASP A 61 -15.83 21.79 -4.48
C ASP A 61 -15.03 22.20 -3.24
N GLU A 62 -15.59 22.02 -2.04
CA GLU A 62 -14.88 22.28 -0.78
C GLU A 62 -13.81 21.24 -0.51
N GLN A 63 -14.13 19.97 -0.77
CA GLN A 63 -13.17 18.87 -0.68
C GLN A 63 -12.03 19.04 -1.67
N GLU A 64 -12.33 19.42 -2.93
CA GLU A 64 -11.33 19.70 -3.95
C GLU A 64 -10.39 20.82 -3.50
N LYS A 65 -10.94 21.96 -3.05
CA LYS A 65 -10.12 23.10 -2.60
C LYS A 65 -9.22 22.75 -1.43
N ALA A 66 -9.74 22.01 -0.44
CA ALA A 66 -8.97 21.57 0.71
C ALA A 66 -7.81 20.66 0.27
N LEU A 67 -8.09 19.69 -0.61
CA LEU A 67 -7.07 18.74 -1.07
C LEU A 67 -6.03 19.40 -1.97
N LEU A 68 -6.44 20.33 -2.84
CA LEU A 68 -5.54 21.10 -3.69
C LEU A 68 -4.64 22.03 -2.86
N ALA A 69 -5.17 22.67 -1.81
CA ALA A 69 -4.36 23.50 -0.92
C ALA A 69 -3.27 22.67 -0.21
N ILE A 70 -3.59 21.44 0.19
CA ILE A 70 -2.61 20.49 0.75
C ILE A 70 -1.61 20.06 -0.32
N ALA A 71 -2.08 19.74 -1.53
CA ALA A 71 -1.24 19.33 -2.64
C ALA A 71 -0.29 20.46 -3.11
N GLU A 72 -0.72 21.72 -3.03
CA GLU A 72 0.11 22.88 -3.32
C GLU A 72 1.18 23.09 -2.25
N LYS A 73 0.81 23.01 -0.97
CA LYS A 73 1.77 23.10 0.14
C LYS A 73 2.78 21.95 0.14
N GLY A 74 2.36 20.76 -0.27
CA GLY A 74 3.21 19.57 -0.41
C GLY A 74 4.09 19.58 -1.66
N GLY A 75 3.94 20.55 -2.56
CA GLY A 75 4.75 20.63 -3.78
C GLY A 75 4.45 19.54 -4.81
N LEU A 76 3.24 18.96 -4.79
CA LEU A 76 2.87 17.86 -5.68
C LEU A 76 2.91 18.28 -7.15
N ALA A 77 3.25 17.32 -8.01
CA ALA A 77 3.35 17.49 -9.45
C ALA A 77 1.98 17.91 -10.06
N PRO A 78 2.00 18.63 -11.20
CA PRO A 78 0.77 19.04 -11.89
C PRO A 78 -0.14 17.86 -12.23
N LEU A 79 0.46 16.72 -12.61
CA LEU A 79 -0.27 15.50 -12.94
C LEU A 79 -1.06 14.95 -11.74
N THR A 80 -0.41 14.89 -10.57
CA THR A 80 -1.06 14.46 -9.31
C THR A 80 -2.19 15.42 -8.92
N LYS A 81 -1.97 16.74 -9.03
CA LYS A 81 -3.02 17.75 -8.75
C LYS A 81 -4.23 17.60 -9.68
N ASN A 82 -4.00 17.39 -10.97
CA ASN A 82 -5.07 17.17 -11.95
C ASN A 82 -5.84 15.88 -11.64
N PHE A 83 -5.15 14.81 -11.25
CA PHE A 83 -5.79 13.58 -10.82
C PHE A 83 -6.71 13.80 -9.61
N LEU A 84 -6.22 14.50 -8.58
CA LEU A 84 -7.01 14.84 -7.39
C LEU A 84 -8.26 15.65 -7.75
N ARG A 85 -8.15 16.62 -8.67
CA ARG A 85 -9.28 17.39 -9.19
C ARG A 85 -10.31 16.48 -9.87
N VAL A 86 -9.88 15.55 -10.73
CA VAL A 86 -10.79 14.62 -11.41
C VAL A 86 -11.50 13.71 -10.41
N VAL A 87 -10.78 13.19 -9.41
CA VAL A 87 -11.36 12.31 -8.37
C VAL A 87 -12.37 13.08 -7.50
N ALA A 88 -12.07 14.33 -7.15
CA ALA A 88 -12.97 15.23 -6.42
C ALA A 88 -14.24 15.57 -7.22
N ALA A 89 -14.09 15.97 -8.48
CA ALA A 89 -15.22 16.28 -9.38
C ALA A 89 -16.16 15.07 -9.56
N ASN A 90 -15.60 13.85 -9.59
CA ASN A 90 -16.39 12.62 -9.67
C ASN A 90 -16.98 12.15 -8.32
N ARG A 91 -16.79 12.90 -7.23
CA ARG A 91 -17.20 12.53 -5.85
C ARG A 91 -16.65 11.18 -5.39
N ARG A 92 -15.44 10.81 -5.85
CA ARG A 92 -14.80 9.51 -5.58
C ARG A 92 -13.63 9.59 -4.60
N LEU A 93 -13.51 10.70 -3.87
CA LEU A 93 -12.42 10.93 -2.90
C LEU A 93 -12.37 9.87 -1.80
N PHE A 94 -13.50 9.31 -1.38
CA PHE A 94 -13.53 8.22 -0.40
C PHE A 94 -12.74 6.97 -0.83
N VAL A 95 -12.51 6.79 -2.13
CA VAL A 95 -11.75 5.67 -2.71
C VAL A 95 -10.25 6.00 -2.85
N LEU A 96 -9.84 7.25 -2.62
CA LEU A 96 -8.47 7.72 -2.81
C LEU A 96 -7.41 6.86 -2.11
N PRO A 97 -7.57 6.41 -0.85
CA PRO A 97 -6.61 5.50 -0.23
C PRO A 97 -6.43 4.19 -1.01
N GLY A 98 -7.53 3.65 -1.54
CA GLY A 98 -7.48 2.46 -2.39
C GLY A 98 -6.85 2.72 -3.75
N MET A 99 -7.00 3.93 -4.32
CA MET A 99 -6.33 4.32 -5.57
C MET A 99 -4.81 4.41 -5.39
N ILE A 100 -4.35 4.97 -4.25
CA ILE A 100 -2.92 5.08 -3.92
C ILE A 100 -2.30 3.68 -3.84
N GLU A 101 -2.92 2.76 -3.09
CA GLU A 101 -2.44 1.38 -2.96
C GLU A 101 -2.46 0.62 -4.30
N ALA A 102 -3.51 0.80 -5.10
CA ALA A 102 -3.58 0.21 -6.43
C ALA A 102 -2.49 0.76 -7.37
N TYR A 103 -2.19 2.05 -7.30
CA TYR A 103 -1.13 2.66 -8.11
C TYR A 103 0.24 2.09 -7.76
N LYS A 104 0.55 1.96 -6.47
CA LYS A 104 1.80 1.33 -5.99
C LYS A 104 1.94 -0.10 -6.52
N ALA A 105 0.86 -0.89 -6.46
CA ALA A 105 0.87 -2.26 -6.96
C ALA A 105 1.14 -2.31 -8.48
N ILE A 106 0.48 -1.43 -9.26
CA ILE A 106 0.67 -1.38 -10.72
C ILE A 106 2.08 -0.90 -11.07
N ALA A 107 2.61 0.09 -10.35
CA ALA A 107 3.97 0.59 -10.55
C ALA A 107 5.02 -0.48 -10.24
N ALA A 108 4.85 -1.23 -9.16
CA ALA A 108 5.71 -2.37 -8.82
C ALA A 108 5.65 -3.46 -9.90
N ASP A 109 4.46 -3.86 -10.33
CA ASP A 109 4.27 -4.84 -11.40
C ASP A 109 4.94 -4.42 -12.72
N ALA A 110 4.86 -3.13 -13.06
CA ALA A 110 5.49 -2.57 -14.26
C ALA A 110 7.02 -2.50 -14.17
N ARG A 111 7.58 -2.26 -12.97
CA ARG A 111 9.02 -2.40 -12.71
C ARG A 111 9.49 -3.86 -12.70
N GLY A 112 8.56 -4.81 -12.71
CA GLY A 112 8.88 -6.23 -12.53
C GLY A 112 9.24 -6.57 -11.09
N GLU A 113 8.96 -5.67 -10.14
CA GLU A 113 9.19 -5.85 -8.72
C GLU A 113 7.99 -6.54 -8.09
N VAL A 114 8.22 -7.62 -7.34
CA VAL A 114 7.16 -8.25 -6.55
C VAL A 114 7.19 -7.65 -5.15
N THR A 115 6.08 -7.08 -4.70
CA THR A 115 5.98 -6.58 -3.33
C THR A 115 5.94 -7.74 -2.33
N ALA A 116 6.93 -7.82 -1.44
CA ALA A 116 6.93 -8.72 -0.30
C ALA A 116 6.57 -7.96 0.97
N LYS A 117 5.43 -8.30 1.57
CA LYS A 117 5.02 -7.79 2.89
C LYS A 117 5.73 -8.61 3.95
N VAL A 118 6.60 -7.99 4.72
CA VAL A 118 7.40 -8.63 5.76
C VAL A 118 6.96 -8.10 7.11
N VAL A 119 6.42 -8.97 7.94
CA VAL A 119 6.11 -8.66 9.34
C VAL A 119 7.21 -9.25 10.22
N ALA A 120 7.94 -8.38 10.92
CA ALA A 120 9.04 -8.76 11.80
C ALA A 120 8.73 -8.41 13.26
N ALA A 121 9.26 -9.20 14.19
CA ALA A 121 9.09 -8.93 15.62
C ALA A 121 9.89 -7.70 16.10
N HIS A 122 10.97 -7.37 15.40
CA HIS A 122 11.85 -6.24 15.68
C HIS A 122 12.18 -5.54 14.37
N ASP A 123 12.61 -4.28 14.47
CA ASP A 123 13.09 -3.53 13.31
C ASP A 123 14.32 -4.23 12.70
N LEU A 124 14.35 -4.32 11.37
CA LEU A 124 15.42 -5.02 10.66
C LEU A 124 16.53 -4.02 10.35
N THR A 125 17.78 -4.42 10.61
CA THR A 125 18.94 -3.62 10.20
C THR A 125 19.08 -3.60 8.67
N GLU A 126 19.74 -2.58 8.10
CA GLU A 126 19.94 -2.51 6.64
C GLU A 126 20.64 -3.76 6.07
N ALA A 127 21.59 -4.33 6.81
CA ALA A 127 22.26 -5.57 6.43
C ALA A 127 21.28 -6.74 6.30
N GLN A 128 20.37 -6.89 7.27
CA GLN A 128 19.33 -7.92 7.23
C GLN A 128 18.29 -7.65 6.14
N ARG A 129 17.97 -6.39 5.85
CA ARG A 129 17.07 -6.03 4.75
C ARG A 129 17.66 -6.38 3.39
N ALA A 130 18.97 -6.17 3.21
CA ALA A 130 19.69 -6.53 2.00
C ALA A 130 19.74 -8.05 1.80
N GLU A 131 20.10 -8.80 2.85
CA GLU A 131 20.15 -10.28 2.84
C GLU A 131 18.76 -10.88 2.58
N LEU A 132 17.72 -10.31 3.19
CA LEU A 132 16.34 -10.71 2.94
C LEU A 132 15.92 -10.42 1.49
N SER A 133 16.29 -9.27 0.94
CA SER A 133 16.02 -8.94 -0.47
C SER A 133 16.69 -9.94 -1.40
N GLU A 134 17.96 -10.29 -1.17
CA GLU A 134 18.69 -11.27 -1.98
C GLU A 134 18.06 -12.67 -1.91
N THR A 135 17.69 -13.10 -0.70
CA THR A 135 17.01 -14.39 -0.49
C THR A 135 15.65 -14.43 -1.18
N LEU A 136 14.87 -13.34 -1.06
CA LEU A 136 13.55 -13.23 -1.67
C LEU A 136 13.65 -13.12 -3.19
N LYS A 137 14.69 -12.47 -3.74
CA LYS A 137 14.99 -12.49 -5.18
C LYS A 137 15.25 -13.92 -5.68
N GLY A 138 16.02 -14.71 -4.92
CA GLY A 138 16.26 -16.13 -5.25
C GLY A 138 14.99 -16.98 -5.26
N VAL A 139 14.05 -16.71 -4.35
CA VAL A 139 12.77 -17.45 -4.23
C VAL A 139 11.71 -16.97 -5.24
N ALA A 140 11.66 -15.67 -5.51
CA ALA A 140 10.66 -15.05 -6.39
C ALA A 140 11.10 -15.01 -7.87
N GLY A 141 12.41 -15.08 -8.15
CA GLY A 141 12.98 -14.99 -9.49
C GLY A 141 12.88 -13.60 -10.14
N LYS A 142 12.54 -12.57 -9.34
CA LYS A 142 12.35 -11.17 -9.75
C LYS A 142 12.86 -10.25 -8.64
N ASP A 143 13.06 -8.97 -8.95
CA ASP A 143 13.33 -7.96 -7.91
C ASP A 143 12.16 -7.89 -6.93
N VAL A 144 12.45 -7.68 -5.64
CA VAL A 144 11.46 -7.72 -4.57
C VAL A 144 11.48 -6.42 -3.80
N ALA A 145 10.38 -5.67 -3.84
CA ALA A 145 10.17 -4.50 -3.00
C ALA A 145 9.68 -4.95 -1.62
N ILE A 146 10.47 -4.69 -0.58
CA ILE A 146 10.15 -5.11 0.79
C ILE A 146 9.37 -4.01 1.51
N GLU A 147 8.10 -4.29 1.81
CA GLU A 147 7.29 -3.51 2.75
C GLU A 147 7.45 -4.12 4.15
N LEU A 148 8.12 -3.41 5.05
CA LEU A 148 8.40 -3.87 6.40
C LEU A 148 7.38 -3.32 7.39
N SER A 149 6.79 -4.21 8.19
CA SER A 149 5.90 -3.88 9.30
C SER A 149 6.41 -4.55 10.57
N VAL A 150 6.44 -3.83 11.69
CA VAL A 150 6.92 -4.37 12.97
C VAL A 150 5.72 -4.75 13.83
N ASP A 151 5.62 -6.04 14.18
CA ASP A 151 4.63 -6.56 15.14
C ASP A 151 5.34 -7.31 16.29
N PRO A 152 5.48 -6.70 17.47
CA PRO A 152 6.12 -7.32 18.63
C PRO A 152 5.34 -8.55 19.15
N SER A 153 4.09 -8.76 18.74
CA SER A 153 3.28 -9.91 19.15
C SER A 153 3.81 -11.25 18.60
N LEU A 154 4.67 -11.21 17.59
CA LEU A 154 5.27 -12.40 16.98
C LEU A 154 6.27 -13.11 17.89
N LEU A 155 6.76 -12.45 18.94
CA LEU A 155 7.79 -12.90 19.91
C LEU A 155 9.16 -13.23 19.29
N GLY A 156 9.23 -13.48 17.98
CA GLY A 156 10.43 -13.70 17.18
C GLY A 156 10.09 -14.35 15.84
N GLY A 157 11.03 -14.31 14.90
CA GLY A 157 10.84 -14.79 13.52
C GLY A 157 10.23 -13.75 12.59
N LEU A 158 9.94 -14.17 11.36
CA LEU A 158 9.45 -13.32 10.28
C LEU A 158 8.28 -13.98 9.53
N ILE A 159 7.29 -13.16 9.16
CA ILE A 159 6.21 -13.55 8.27
C ILE A 159 6.41 -12.80 6.97
N VAL A 160 6.65 -13.53 5.89
CA VAL A 160 6.84 -12.94 4.55
C VAL A 160 5.69 -13.35 3.66
N GLN A 161 4.98 -12.39 3.09
CA GLN A 161 3.91 -12.61 2.14
C GLN A 161 4.30 -12.04 0.77
N ILE A 162 4.40 -12.91 -0.23
CA ILE A 162 4.72 -12.59 -1.62
C ILE A 162 3.54 -13.02 -2.49
N GLY A 163 2.73 -12.06 -2.93
CA GLY A 163 1.49 -12.35 -3.66
C GLY A 163 0.57 -13.30 -2.88
N SER A 164 0.42 -14.55 -3.36
CA SER A 164 -0.38 -15.60 -2.73
C SER A 164 0.42 -16.57 -1.83
N ARG A 165 1.75 -16.42 -1.74
CA ARG A 165 2.60 -17.30 -0.93
C ARG A 165 2.94 -16.60 0.38
N GLN A 166 2.53 -17.20 1.50
CA GLN A 166 2.91 -16.73 2.83
C GLN A 166 3.89 -17.75 3.45
N ILE A 167 5.05 -17.25 3.85
CA ILE A 167 6.08 -17.97 4.59
C ILE A 167 6.04 -17.44 6.02
N ASP A 168 5.46 -18.21 6.94
CA ASP A 168 5.42 -17.87 8.37
C ASP A 168 6.49 -18.68 9.11
N THR A 169 7.47 -17.98 9.68
CA THR A 169 8.51 -18.55 10.55
C THR A 169 8.44 -17.99 11.97
N SER A 170 7.30 -17.43 12.36
CA SER A 170 7.12 -16.80 13.67
C SER A 170 7.08 -17.82 14.82
N LEU A 171 7.69 -17.45 15.95
CA LEU A 171 7.70 -18.26 17.16
C LEU A 171 6.30 -18.42 17.74
N LYS A 172 5.45 -17.39 17.63
CA LYS A 172 4.04 -17.43 18.01
C LYS A 172 3.29 -18.58 17.32
N THR A 173 3.42 -18.71 15.99
CA THR A 173 2.76 -19.77 15.23
C THR A 173 3.28 -21.14 15.63
N LYS A 174 4.59 -21.27 15.87
CA LYS A 174 5.20 -22.55 16.28
C LYS A 174 4.81 -22.99 17.69
N LEU A 175 4.66 -22.06 18.63
CA LEU A 175 4.15 -22.36 19.98
C LEU A 175 2.65 -22.70 19.97
N ASN A 176 1.86 -21.99 19.15
CA ASN A 176 0.44 -22.29 18.99
C ASN A 176 0.21 -23.66 18.36
N SER A 177 0.98 -24.07 17.36
CA SER A 177 0.87 -25.40 16.76
C SER A 177 1.24 -26.51 17.75
N MET A 178 2.26 -26.30 18.59
CA MET A 178 2.60 -27.24 19.67
C MET A 178 1.47 -27.35 20.70
N LYS A 179 0.87 -26.22 21.11
CA LYS A 179 -0.28 -26.22 22.04
C LYS A 179 -1.48 -26.94 21.45
N LEU A 180 -1.74 -26.79 20.15
CA LEU A 180 -2.83 -27.48 19.46
C LEU A 180 -2.58 -28.99 19.42
N ALA A 181 -1.37 -29.40 19.02
CA ALA A 181 -0.97 -30.80 18.97
C ALA A 181 -1.04 -31.49 20.34
N LEU A 182 -0.70 -30.78 21.42
CA LEU A 182 -0.82 -31.29 22.79
C LEU A 182 -2.27 -31.37 23.28
N LYS A 183 -3.18 -30.57 22.72
CA LYS A 183 -4.60 -30.55 23.09
C LYS A 183 -5.43 -31.62 22.37
N GLU A 184 -4.99 -32.09 21.20
CA GLU A 184 -5.66 -33.18 20.46
C GLU A 184 -5.28 -34.59 20.96
N VAL A 185 -4.26 -34.71 21.82
CA VAL A 185 -3.76 -35.99 22.34
C VAL A 185 -4.32 -36.32 23.74
N GLY A 186 -5.26 -35.54 24.27
CA GLY A 186 -5.96 -35.80 25.53
C GLY A 186 -7.47 -35.87 25.34
#